data_AF-A0AAQ4FDP6-F1
#
_entry.id   AF-A0AAQ4FDP6-F1
#
_cell.length_a   1.000
_cell.length_b   1.000
_cell.length_c   1.000
_cell.angle_alpha   90.00
_cell.angle_beta   90.00
_cell.angle_gamma   90.00
#
_symmetry.space_group_name_H-M   'P 1'
#
loop_
_entity.id
_entity.type
_entity.pdbx_description
1 polymer ?
#
loop_
_entity_poly.entity_id
_entity_poly.type
_entity_poly.pdbx_seq_one_letter_code
_entity_poly.pdbx_strand_id
1 'polypeptide(L)'
;MEQGLQALLDRGASRRKLVLGVAFYGRVYRLASADNTGLHAPIDLLNRPKRGAFLRSDDIHAYFECRELVRQRRLFALLEALTQANVKQ
;
A
#
# COMPACT_ATOMS: atom_id res chain seq x y z
N MET A 1 7.59 12.06 7.71
CA MET A 1 6.48 13.02 7.97
C MET A 1 6.91 14.06 8.98
N GLU A 2 7.39 13.65 10.15
CA GLU A 2 7.90 14.53 11.21
C GLU A 2 8.97 15.52 10.74
N GLN A 3 9.99 15.03 10.02
CA GLN A 3 11.06 15.87 9.46
C GLN A 3 10.55 16.95 8.49
N GLY A 4 9.51 16.64 7.70
CA GLY A 4 8.94 17.60 6.75
C GLY A 4 8.18 18.72 7.45
N LEU A 5 7.45 18.39 8.52
CA LEU A 5 6.78 19.40 9.35
C LEU A 5 7.81 20.26 10.09
N GLN A 6 8.85 19.64 10.64
CA GLN A 6 9.92 20.35 11.33
C GLN A 6 10.61 21.35 10.40
N ALA A 7 10.91 20.95 9.16
CA ALA A 7 11.51 21.83 8.17
C ALA A 7 10.63 23.04 7.75
N LEU A 8 9.30 22.97 7.94
CA LEU A 8 8.42 24.13 7.75
C LEU A 8 8.46 25.06 8.96
N LEU A 9 8.49 24.48 10.17
CA LEU A 9 8.65 25.24 11.42
C LEU A 9 9.97 25.99 11.46
N ASP A 10 11.07 25.33 11.07
CA ASP A 10 12.41 25.91 11.04
C ASP A 10 12.52 27.06 10.02
N ARG A 11 11.69 27.03 8.97
CA ARG A 11 11.57 28.11 7.97
C ARG A 11 10.62 29.24 8.40
N GLY A 12 10.11 29.22 9.63
CA GLY A 12 9.27 30.27 10.19
C GLY A 12 7.77 30.10 9.96
N ALA A 13 7.31 28.91 9.54
CA ALA A 13 5.87 28.66 9.45
C ALA A 13 5.23 28.66 10.85
N SER A 14 4.18 29.47 11.02
CA SER A 14 3.43 29.52 12.28
C SER A 14 2.72 28.19 12.55
N ARG A 15 3.00 27.55 13.70
CA ARG A 15 2.40 26.27 14.12
C ARG A 15 0.88 26.23 13.97
N ARG A 16 0.20 27.33 14.32
CA ARG A 16 -1.28 27.41 14.29
C ARG A 16 -1.85 27.48 12.88
N LYS A 17 -1.03 27.79 11.88
CA LYS A 17 -1.43 27.89 10.47
C LYS A 17 -1.04 26.64 9.66
N LEU A 18 -0.37 25.67 10.28
CA LEU A 18 0.02 24.43 9.61
C LEU A 18 -1.13 23.43 9.63
N VAL A 19 -1.59 23.06 8.45
CA VAL A 19 -2.61 22.03 8.25
C VAL A 19 -1.93 20.77 7.74
N LEU A 20 -2.09 19.68 8.49
CA LEU A 20 -1.58 18.37 8.11
C LEU A 20 -2.60 17.63 7.26
N GLY A 21 -2.24 17.36 6.01
CA GLY A 21 -3.02 16.48 5.14
C GLY A 21 -2.84 15.02 5.55
N VAL A 22 -3.95 14.32 5.82
CA VAL A 22 -3.96 12.87 6.00
C VAL A 22 -4.41 12.24 4.68
N ALA A 23 -3.55 11.41 4.08
CA ALA A 23 -3.86 10.74 2.83
C ALA A 23 -4.69 9.48 3.08
N PHE A 24 -5.91 9.42 2.52
CA PHE A 24 -6.77 8.23 2.51
C PHE A 24 -6.57 7.37 1.25
N TYR A 25 -5.40 7.47 0.63
CA TYR A 25 -4.98 6.67 -0.51
C TYR A 25 -3.54 6.23 -0.30
N GLY A 26 -3.20 5.08 -0.88
CA GLY A 26 -1.83 4.55 -0.92
C GLY A 26 -1.30 4.54 -2.34
N ARG A 27 0.03 4.55 -2.47
CA ARG A 27 0.70 4.35 -3.76
C ARG A 27 0.99 2.86 -3.95
N VAL A 28 0.76 2.36 -5.16
CA VAL A 28 0.95 0.95 -5.50
C VAL A 28 2.11 0.78 -6.47
N TYR A 29 2.80 -0.34 -6.33
CA TYR A 29 3.97 -0.68 -7.13
C TYR A 29 3.87 -2.13 -7.60
N ARG A 30 4.42 -2.40 -8.77
CA ARG A 30 4.63 -3.76 -9.26
C ARG A 30 6.07 -4.16 -8.90
N LEU A 31 6.23 -5.26 -8.17
CA LEU A 31 7.54 -5.79 -7.83
C LEU A 31 8.15 -6.49 -9.05
N ALA A 32 9.47 -6.38 -9.20
CA ALA A 32 10.20 -7.08 -10.26
C ALA A 32 10.23 -8.60 -10.03
N SER A 33 10.25 -9.03 -8.76
CA SER A 33 10.11 -10.43 -8.34
C SER A 33 9.04 -10.55 -7.26
N ALA A 34 8.20 -11.58 -7.36
CA ALA A 34 7.15 -11.86 -6.38
C ALA A 34 7.71 -12.31 -5.02
N ASP A 35 8.93 -12.85 -5.00
CA ASP A 35 9.57 -13.39 -3.79
C ASP A 35 10.20 -12.29 -2.93
N ASN A 36 10.51 -11.13 -3.53
CA ASN A 36 11.11 -10.01 -2.83
C ASN A 36 10.08 -8.93 -2.51
N THR A 37 9.47 -9.01 -1.33
CA THR A 37 8.44 -8.08 -0.85
C THR A 37 8.94 -7.10 0.22
N GLY A 38 10.26 -7.02 0.42
CA GLY A 38 10.88 -6.14 1.41
C GLY A 38 10.73 -4.65 1.11
N LEU A 39 11.04 -3.82 2.10
CA LEU A 39 11.15 -2.37 1.90
C LEU A 39 12.29 -2.10 0.91
N HIS A 40 12.06 -1.21 -0.06
CA HIS A 40 12.99 -0.92 -1.16
C HIS A 40 13.28 -2.09 -2.12
N ALA A 41 12.44 -3.13 -2.14
CA ALA A 41 12.54 -4.17 -3.15
C ALA A 41 12.47 -3.59 -4.58
N PRO A 42 13.19 -4.15 -5.56
CA PRO A 42 13.17 -3.67 -6.93
C PRO A 42 11.77 -3.72 -7.53
N ILE A 43 11.37 -2.62 -8.18
CA ILE A 43 10.09 -2.50 -8.87
C ILE A 43 10.26 -2.76 -10.36
N ASP A 44 9.22 -3.32 -10.97
CA ASP A 44 9.12 -3.47 -12.42
C ASP A 44 8.85 -2.08 -13.03
N LEU A 45 9.83 -1.59 -13.79
CA LEU A 45 9.75 -0.27 -14.46
C LEU A 45 9.06 -0.34 -15.83
N LEU A 46 8.95 -1.53 -16.41
CA LEU A 46 8.39 -1.72 -17.75
C LEU A 46 6.87 -1.91 -17.68
N ASN A 47 6.39 -2.59 -16.65
CA ASN A 47 4.96 -2.89 -16.49
C ASN A 47 4.32 -2.07 -15.38
N ARG A 48 3.08 -1.64 -15.61
CA ARG A 48 2.29 -0.90 -14.62
C ARG A 48 1.73 -1.82 -13.52
N PRO A 49 1.51 -1.29 -12.30
CA PRO A 49 0.75 -2.00 -11.26
C PRO A 49 -0.68 -2.29 -11.72
N LYS A 50 -1.31 -3.28 -11.08
CA LYS A 50 -2.72 -3.59 -11.34
C LYS A 50 -3.57 -2.38 -10.99
N ARG A 51 -4.43 -1.96 -11.93
CA ARG A 51 -5.33 -0.83 -11.72
C ARG A 51 -6.37 -1.11 -10.65
N GLY A 52 -6.65 -0.09 -9.84
CA GLY A 52 -7.71 -0.12 -8.83
C GLY A 52 -9.08 -0.26 -9.50
N ALA A 53 -9.99 -1.01 -8.88
CA ALA A 53 -11.30 -1.29 -9.47
C ALA A 53 -12.19 -0.04 -9.60
N PHE A 54 -12.01 0.93 -8.70
CA PHE A 54 -12.86 2.12 -8.61
C PHE A 54 -12.13 3.36 -9.12
N LEU A 55 -10.93 3.65 -8.61
CA LEU A 55 -10.14 4.80 -9.06
C LEU A 55 -9.61 4.62 -10.49
N ARG A 56 -9.49 3.37 -10.96
CA ARG A 56 -8.95 3.02 -12.30
C ARG A 56 -7.55 3.58 -12.57
N SER A 57 -6.85 4.00 -11.53
CA SER A 57 -5.45 4.41 -11.57
C SER A 57 -4.55 3.20 -11.37
N ASP A 58 -3.43 3.22 -12.08
CA ASP A 58 -2.30 2.29 -11.97
C ASP A 58 -1.29 2.71 -10.90
N ASP A 59 -1.34 3.95 -10.40
CA ASP A 59 -0.37 4.46 -9.44
C ASP A 59 -0.92 4.52 -8.00
N ILE A 60 -2.23 4.73 -7.84
CA ILE A 60 -2.86 4.94 -6.53
C ILE A 60 -4.05 4.02 -6.31
N HIS A 61 -4.26 3.63 -5.05
CA HIS A 61 -5.46 2.94 -4.58
C HIS A 61 -6.06 3.68 -3.39
N ALA A 62 -7.38 3.75 -3.34
CA ALA A 62 -8.09 4.32 -2.22
C ALA A 62 -8.05 3.37 -1.01
N TYR A 63 -8.26 3.91 0.18
CA TYR A 63 -8.33 3.12 1.41
C TYR A 63 -9.27 1.90 1.31
N PHE A 64 -10.45 2.07 0.70
CA PHE A 64 -11.41 0.98 0.55
C PHE A 64 -10.94 -0.12 -0.42
N GLU A 65 -10.18 0.23 -1.46
CA GLU A 65 -9.56 -0.74 -2.38
C GLU A 65 -8.49 -1.54 -1.67
N CYS A 66 -7.62 -0.86 -0.91
CA CYS A 66 -6.58 -1.51 -0.10
C CYS A 66 -7.19 -2.48 0.93
N ARG A 67 -8.27 -2.07 1.62
CA ARG A 67 -8.96 -2.93 2.58
C ARG A 67 -9.48 -4.21 1.93
N GLU A 68 -10.05 -4.10 0.74
CA GLU A 68 -10.59 -5.25 0.02
C GLU A 68 -9.48 -6.19 -0.46
N LEU A 69 -8.36 -5.66 -0.95
CA LEU A 69 -7.17 -6.45 -1.31
C LEU A 69 -6.61 -7.24 -0.12
N VAL A 70 -6.53 -6.63 1.06
CA VAL A 70 -6.07 -7.30 2.29
C VAL A 70 -7.04 -8.40 2.71
N ARG A 71 -8.35 -8.14 2.63
CA ARG A 71 -9.37 -9.15 2.92
C ARG A 71 -9.26 -10.36 1.99
N GLN A 72 -9.12 -10.13 0.68
CA GLN A 72 -8.99 -11.20 -0.32
C GLN A 72 -7.75 -12.06 -0.08
N ARG A 73 -6.59 -11.45 0.21
CA ARG A 73 -5.37 -12.18 0.56
C ARG A 73 -5.55 -13.05 1.80
N ARG A 74 -6.22 -12.53 2.84
CA ARG A 74 -6.49 -13.29 4.07
C ARG A 74 -7.41 -14.48 3.83
N LEU A 75 -8.47 -14.30 3.04
CA LEU A 75 -9.38 -15.40 2.69
C LEU A 75 -8.66 -16.51 1.92
N PHE A 76 -7.80 -16.13 0.96
CA PHE A 76 -7.00 -17.10 0.21
C PHE A 76 -6.05 -17.88 1.12
N ALA A 77 -5.33 -17.20 2.02
CA ALA A 77 -4.42 -17.85 2.98
C ALA A 77 -5.15 -18.81 3.93
N LEU A 78 -6.38 -18.48 4.35
CA LEU A 78 -7.19 -19.37 5.19
C LEU A 78 -7.66 -20.62 4.43
N LEU A 79 -8.04 -20.48 3.17
CA LEU A 79 -8.43 -21.62 2.33
C LEU A 79 -7.26 -22.58 2.11
N GLU A 80 -6.06 -22.05 1.84
CA GLU A 80 -4.84 -22.87 1.72
C GLU A 80 -4.49 -23.59 3.02
N ALA A 81 -4.67 -22.93 4.16
CA ALA A 81 -4.45 -23.57 5.46
C ALA A 81 -5.44 -24.72 5.72
N LEU A 82 -6.72 -24.54 5.35
CA LEU A 82 -7.75 -25.57 5.53
C LEU A 82 -7.57 -26.75 4.57
N THR A 83 -7.16 -26.53 3.32
CA THR A 83 -6.86 -27.64 2.39
C THR A 83 -5.65 -28.44 2.83
N GLN A 84 -4.59 -27.80 3.34
CA GLN A 84 -3.43 -28.50 3.90
C GLN A 84 -3.77 -29.29 5.18
N ALA A 85 -4.69 -28.78 6.01
CA ALA A 85 -5.17 -29.49 7.19
C ALA A 85 -6.01 -30.73 6.81
N ASN A 86 -6.86 -30.63 5.79
CA ASN A 86 -7.76 -31.72 5.38
C ASN A 86 -7.05 -32.84 4.57
N VAL A 87 -5.90 -32.55 3.96
CA VAL A 87 -5.06 -33.56 3.26
C VAL A 87 -4.19 -34.36 4.24
N LYS A 88 -4.02 -33.89 5.48
CA LYS A 88 -3.24 -34.56 6.53
C LYS A 88 -4.08 -35.38 7.52
N GLN A 89 -5.41 -35.45 7.32
CA GLN A 89 -6.33 -36.33 8.05
C GLN A 89 -6.70 -37.52 7.19
#